data_AF-A0A0F9QBS6-F1
#
_entry.id   AF-A0A0F9QBS6-F1
#
_cell.length_a   1.000
_cell.length_b   1.000
_cell.length_c   1.000
_cell.angle_alpha   90.00
_cell.angle_beta   90.00
_cell.angle_gamma   90.00
#
_symmetry.space_group_name_H-M   'P 1'
#
loop_
_entity.id
_entity.type
_entity.pdbx_description
1 polymer ?
#
loop_
_entity_poly.entity_id
_entity_poly.type
_entity_poly.pdbx_seq_one_letter_code
_entity_poly.pdbx_strand_id
1 'polypeptide(L)'
;MKKFNFNLPTSIRYGWGRVNEIGKVTARYGKKCLLVTVKSFPAMKSLFDKVIKLCIEAEVEVIHFDGVIPNPTTDSINLASE
;
A
#
# COMPACT_ATOMS: atom_id res chain seq x y z
N MET A 1 -9.74 35.88 8.47
CA MET A 1 -9.07 34.56 8.40
C MET A 1 -7.87 34.57 9.33
N LYS A 2 -7.67 33.56 10.20
CA LYS A 2 -6.51 33.49 11.10
C LYS A 2 -5.29 32.90 10.37
N LYS A 3 -4.08 33.21 10.85
CA LYS A 3 -2.84 32.64 10.31
C LYS A 3 -2.80 31.13 10.55
N PHE A 4 -2.37 30.37 9.54
CA PHE A 4 -2.14 28.92 9.64
C PHE A 4 -0.95 28.53 8.75
N ASN A 5 -0.36 27.39 9.08
CA ASN A 5 0.63 26.72 8.25
C ASN A 5 -0.04 25.55 7.53
N PHE A 6 0.29 25.36 6.26
CA PHE A 6 -0.21 24.25 5.44
C PHE A 6 0.96 23.50 4.84
N ASN A 7 1.01 22.19 5.09
CA ASN A 7 2.02 21.30 4.51
C ASN A 7 1.33 20.02 4.03
N LEU A 8 1.47 19.72 2.74
CA LEU A 8 0.99 18.49 2.13
C LEU A 8 2.19 17.80 1.44
N PRO A 9 3.06 17.10 2.20
CA PRO A 9 4.27 16.50 1.65
C PRO A 9 3.99 15.24 0.80
N THR A 10 2.76 14.75 0.83
CA THR A 10 2.33 13.56 0.10
C THR A 10 2.43 13.76 -1.42
N SER A 11 3.24 12.92 -2.08
CA SER A 11 3.34 12.90 -3.54
C SER A 11 2.14 12.18 -4.16
N ILE A 12 1.17 12.94 -4.68
CA ILE A 12 -0.01 12.39 -5.36
C ILE A 12 0.35 11.98 -6.79
N ARG A 13 0.10 10.72 -7.11
CA ARG A 13 0.42 10.09 -8.41
C ARG A 13 -0.87 9.67 -9.12
N TYR A 14 -1.59 10.65 -9.67
CA TYR A 14 -2.94 10.45 -10.23
C TYR A 14 -2.96 10.26 -11.76
N GLY A 15 -3.91 9.47 -12.27
CA GLY A 15 -4.11 9.18 -13.69
C GLY A 15 -4.12 7.68 -14.02
N TRP A 16 -4.66 7.35 -15.20
CA TRP A 16 -4.70 5.97 -15.69
C TRP A 16 -3.29 5.37 -15.82
N GLY A 17 -3.13 4.11 -15.43
CA GLY A 17 -1.86 3.39 -15.56
C GLY A 17 -0.79 3.71 -14.49
N ARG A 18 -0.97 4.76 -13.68
CA ARG A 18 0.00 5.19 -12.65
C ARG A 18 0.34 4.12 -11.61
N VAL A 19 -0.55 3.15 -11.40
CA VAL A 19 -0.29 1.98 -10.53
C VAL A 19 0.94 1.18 -10.97
N ASN A 20 1.28 1.22 -12.27
CA ASN A 20 2.47 0.55 -12.83
C ASN A 20 3.79 1.10 -12.25
N GLU A 21 3.76 2.24 -11.56
CA GLU A 21 4.93 2.84 -10.94
C GLU A 21 5.16 2.41 -9.49
N ILE A 22 4.22 1.67 -8.88
CA ILE A 22 4.23 1.39 -7.44
C ILE A 22 5.53 0.76 -6.98
N GLY A 23 6.04 -0.26 -7.70
CA GLY A 23 7.32 -0.91 -7.36
C GLY A 23 8.50 0.05 -7.35
N LYS A 24 8.64 0.87 -8.41
CA LYS A 24 9.71 1.90 -8.50
C LYS A 24 9.60 2.93 -7.39
N VAL A 25 8.38 3.32 -7.01
CA VAL A 25 8.13 4.29 -5.94
C VAL A 25 8.49 3.71 -4.58
N THR A 26 8.03 2.49 -4.30
CA THR A 26 8.29 1.76 -3.05
C THR A 26 9.78 1.47 -2.87
N ALA A 27 10.49 1.09 -3.93
CA ALA A 27 11.93 0.81 -3.91
C ALA A 27 12.79 2.00 -3.43
N ARG A 28 12.30 3.24 -3.53
CA ARG A 28 12.99 4.42 -2.99
C ARG A 28 12.98 4.49 -1.46
N TYR A 29 12.10 3.74 -0.81
CA TYR A 29 11.95 3.70 0.64
C TYR A 29 12.57 2.45 1.28
N GLY A 30 12.78 1.39 0.49
CA GLY A 30 13.41 0.15 0.98
C GLY A 30 13.26 -1.02 0.02
N LYS A 31 13.85 -2.15 0.39
CA LYS A 31 13.83 -3.41 -0.37
C LYS A 31 12.85 -4.45 0.20
N LYS A 32 12.10 -4.09 1.25
CA LYS A 32 11.09 -4.94 1.88
C LYS A 32 9.91 -4.07 2.32
N CYS A 33 8.69 -4.51 2.03
CA CYS A 33 7.48 -3.82 2.44
C CYS A 33 6.40 -4.78 2.96
N LEU A 34 5.56 -4.27 3.86
CA LEU A 34 4.32 -4.92 4.25
C LEU A 34 3.17 -4.36 3.40
N LEU A 35 2.55 -5.20 2.58
CA LEU A 35 1.30 -4.91 1.89
C LEU A 35 0.15 -5.24 2.84
N VAL A 36 -0.65 -4.22 3.19
CA VAL A 36 -1.78 -4.34 4.12
C VAL A 36 -3.08 -4.16 3.35
N THR A 37 -3.93 -5.18 3.32
CA THR A 37 -5.23 -5.14 2.62
C THR A 37 -6.34 -5.81 3.43
N VAL A 38 -7.57 -5.68 2.96
CA VAL A 38 -8.65 -6.62 3.29
C VAL A 38 -8.41 -7.97 2.59
N LYS A 39 -9.13 -9.02 3.00
CA LYS A 39 -9.12 -10.31 2.30
C LYS A 39 -9.41 -10.13 0.82
N SER A 40 -8.68 -10.87 -0.01
CA SER A 40 -8.85 -10.81 -1.46
C SER A 40 -10.27 -11.23 -1.87
N PHE A 41 -10.88 -10.46 -2.77
CA PHE A 41 -12.19 -10.74 -3.37
C PHE A 41 -12.15 -10.42 -4.86
N PRO A 42 -13.08 -10.94 -5.68
CA PRO A 42 -12.95 -10.96 -7.15
C PRO A 42 -12.63 -9.58 -7.78
N ALA A 43 -13.20 -8.50 -7.25
CA ALA A 43 -12.98 -7.16 -7.80
C ALA A 43 -11.57 -6.60 -7.51
N MET A 44 -10.93 -6.99 -6.41
CA MET A 44 -9.62 -6.47 -5.99
C MET A 44 -8.46 -7.42 -6.23
N LYS A 45 -8.73 -8.71 -6.45
CA LYS A 45 -7.70 -9.73 -6.66
C LYS A 45 -6.67 -9.33 -7.71
N SER A 46 -7.13 -8.88 -8.88
CA SER A 46 -6.26 -8.47 -9.98
C SER A 46 -5.39 -7.25 -9.64
N LEU A 47 -5.89 -6.34 -8.80
CA LEU A 47 -5.12 -5.20 -8.32
C LEU A 47 -4.02 -5.64 -7.34
N PHE A 48 -4.35 -6.50 -6.38
CA PHE A 48 -3.39 -6.98 -5.38
C PHE A 48 -2.26 -7.78 -6.05
N ASP A 49 -2.61 -8.73 -6.92
CA ASP A 49 -1.65 -9.53 -7.68
C ASP A 49 -0.71 -8.63 -8.52
N LYS A 50 -1.28 -7.59 -9.14
CA LYS A 50 -0.51 -6.62 -9.92
C LYS A 50 0.46 -5.81 -9.06
N VAL A 51 0.03 -5.34 -7.89
CA VAL A 51 0.90 -4.57 -6.98
C VAL A 51 2.04 -5.43 -6.46
N ILE A 52 1.76 -6.66 -6.02
CA ILE A 52 2.78 -7.62 -5.56
C ILE A 52 3.80 -7.87 -6.67
N LYS A 53 3.32 -8.18 -7.88
CA LYS A 53 4.18 -8.40 -9.05
C LYS A 53 5.10 -7.21 -9.33
N LEU A 54 4.55 -5.98 -9.38
CA LEU A 54 5.33 -4.78 -9.67
C LEU A 54 6.38 -4.48 -8.60
N CYS A 55 6.10 -4.77 -7.33
CA CYS A 55 7.08 -4.65 -6.24
C CYS A 55 8.21 -5.68 -6.41
N ILE A 56 7.88 -6.95 -6.68
CA ILE A 56 8.88 -8.02 -6.91
C ILE A 56 9.77 -7.69 -8.11
N GLU A 57 9.20 -7.21 -9.21
CA GLU A 57 9.94 -6.75 -10.40
C GLU A 57 10.89 -5.57 -10.10
N ALA A 58 10.59 -4.78 -9.07
CA ALA A 58 11.44 -3.69 -8.58
C ALA A 58 12.39 -4.11 -7.45
N GLU A 59 12.55 -5.43 -7.23
CA GLU A 59 13.37 -6.02 -6.16
C GLU A 59 12.93 -5.60 -4.75
N VAL A 60 11.63 -5.42 -4.55
CA VAL A 60 11.02 -5.19 -3.23
C VAL A 60 10.34 -6.48 -2.77
N GLU A 61 10.86 -7.09 -1.72
CA GLU A 61 10.21 -8.20 -1.02
C GLU A 61 8.88 -7.74 -0.44
N VAL A 62 7.80 -8.50 -0.66
CA VAL A 62 6.46 -8.18 -0.17
C VAL A 62 6.01 -9.23 0.83
N ILE A 63 5.75 -8.80 2.06
CA ILE A 63 4.94 -9.56 3.02
C ILE A 63 3.50 -9.06 2.88
N HIS A 64 2.53 -9.96 2.69
CA HIS A 64 1.13 -9.57 2.52
C HIS A 64 0.31 -9.97 3.76
N PHE A 65 -0.25 -8.97 4.43
CA PHE A 65 -1.26 -9.14 5.47
C PHE A 65 -2.63 -8.73 4.91
N ASP A 66 -3.58 -9.66 4.89
CA ASP A 66 -4.93 -9.45 4.34
C ASP A 66 -6.04 -9.50 5.40
N GLY A 67 -5.68 -9.35 6.68
CA GLY A 67 -6.60 -9.45 7.82
C GLY A 67 -7.39 -8.19 8.15
N VAL A 68 -7.29 -7.11 7.35
CA VAL A 68 -8.01 -5.87 7.64
C VAL A 68 -9.52 -6.07 7.47
N ILE A 69 -10.29 -5.52 8.42
CA ILE A 69 -11.75 -5.49 8.39
C ILE A 69 -12.26 -4.04 8.29
N PRO A 70 -13.48 -3.81 7.76
CA PRO A 70 -14.12 -2.50 7.82
C PRO A 70 -14.21 -2.01 9.27
N ASN A 71 -13.88 -0.73 9.50
CA ASN A 71 -13.73 -0.16 10.85
C ASN A 71 -12.74 -0.98 11.71
N PRO A 72 -11.44 -0.93 11.38
CA PRO A 72 -10.43 -1.79 12.00
C PRO A 72 -10.38 -1.64 13.52
N THR A 73 -10.19 -2.76 14.22
CA THR A 73 -10.02 -2.83 15.68
C THR A 73 -8.55 -2.90 16.06
N THR A 74 -8.23 -2.63 17.34
CA THR A 74 -6.88 -2.84 17.88
C THR A 74 -6.41 -4.28 17.71
N ASP A 75 -7.32 -5.25 17.87
CA ASP A 75 -6.99 -6.67 17.68
C ASP A 75 -6.57 -6.94 16.23
N SER A 76 -7.27 -6.36 15.25
CA SER A 76 -6.90 -6.50 13.83
C SER A 76 -5.56 -5.87 13.48
N ILE A 77 -5.15 -4.82 14.22
CA ILE A 77 -3.84 -4.18 14.06
C ILE A 77 -2.73 -5.04 14.67
N ASN A 78 -2.97 -5.61 15.85
CA ASN A 78 -2.01 -6.46 16.56
C ASN A 78 -1.64 -7.70 15.72
N LEU A 79 -2.62 -8.30 15.04
CA LEU A 79 -2.38 -9.43 14.12
C LEU A 79 -1.39 -9.13 12.98
N ALA A 80 -1.21 -7.86 12.59
CA ALA A 80 -0.27 -7.47 11.54
C ALA A 80 1.13 -7.10 12.08
N SER A 81 1.24 -6.94 13.41
CA SER A 81 2.44 -6.44 14.09
C SER A 81 3.27 -7.55 14.72
N GLU A 82 2.66 -8.71 14.95
CA GLU A 82 3.29 -9.96 15.43
C GLU A 82 4.00 -10.71 14.28
#